data_AF-A0A0K2WMW8-F1
#
_entry.id   AF-A0A0K2WMW8-F1
#
_cell.length_a   1.000
_cell.length_b   1.000
_cell.length_c   1.000
_cell.angle_alpha   90.00
_cell.angle_beta   90.00
_cell.angle_gamma   90.00
#
_symmetry.space_group_name_H-M   'P 1'
#
loop_
_entity.id
_entity.type
_entity.pdbx_description
1 polymer ?
#
loop_
_entity_poly.entity_id
_entity_poly.type
_entity_poly.pdbx_seq_one_letter_code
_entity_poly.pdbx_strand_id
1 'polypeptide(L)' 'GHTLVWHNQVPEWFFYEDYDTEKNVVDAETMDKRLESYIRQVLTHCRQNFPGVVYCWDVVNE' A
#
# COMPACT_ATOMS: atom_id res chain seq x y z
N GLY A 1 2.00 -9.47 9.71
CA GLY A 1 2.08 -8.07 9.25
C GLY A 1 0.67 -7.56 9.14
N HIS A 2 0.39 -6.39 9.70
CA HIS A 2 -0.94 -5.80 9.74
C HIS A 2 -0.79 -4.32 9.38
N THR A 3 -1.38 -3.80 8.31
CA THR A 3 -2.13 -4.44 7.20
C THR A 3 -1.64 -3.81 5.90
N LEU A 4 -1.90 -4.43 4.74
CA LEU A 4 -1.51 -3.86 3.44
C LEU A 4 -2.58 -2.93 2.86
N VAL A 5 -3.85 -3.25 3.02
CA VAL A 5 -4.96 -2.41 2.52
C VAL A 5 -5.97 -2.21 3.62
N TRP A 6 -6.33 -0.96 3.90
CA TRP A 6 -7.36 -0.60 4.86
C TRP A 6 -7.92 0.78 4.53
N HIS A 7 -9.21 0.99 4.82
CA HIS A 7 -9.86 2.29 4.66
C HIS A 7 -9.45 3.31 5.73
N ASN A 8 -8.86 2.84 6.85
CA ASN A 8 -8.42 3.68 7.95
C ASN A 8 -6.89 3.75 8.02
N GLN A 9 -6.36 4.83 8.59
CA GLN A 9 -4.92 5.08 8.75
C GLN A 9 -4.11 5.01 7.45
N VAL A 10 -4.73 5.39 6.33
CA VAL A 10 -4.07 5.60 5.03
C VAL A 10 -3.99 7.10 4.76
N PRO A 11 -2.83 7.64 4.34
CA PRO A 11 -2.75 9.04 3.99
C PRO A 11 -3.57 9.34 2.72
N GLU A 12 -4.37 10.40 2.78
CA GLU A 12 -5.31 10.78 1.71
C GLU A 12 -4.61 11.00 0.37
N TRP A 13 -3.45 11.66 0.36
CA TRP A 13 -2.66 11.93 -0.84
C TRP A 13 -2.36 10.69 -1.69
N PHE A 14 -2.37 9.50 -1.11
CA PHE A 14 -2.10 8.25 -1.82
C PHE A 14 -3.13 7.95 -2.92
N PHE A 15 -4.33 8.52 -2.83
CA PHE A 15 -5.39 8.35 -3.80
C PHE A 15 -5.44 9.46 -4.85
N TYR A 16 -4.58 10.47 -4.75
CA TYR A 16 -4.67 11.68 -5.56
C TYR A 16 -3.56 11.74 -6.61
N GLU A 17 -3.86 12.38 -7.73
CA GLU A 17 -2.90 12.65 -8.80
C GLU A 17 -1.69 13.41 -8.24
N ASP A 18 -0.49 13.04 -8.70
CA ASP A 18 0.78 13.61 -8.23
C ASP A 18 0.99 13.63 -6.71
N TYR A 19 0.22 12.84 -5.95
CA TYR A 19 0.22 12.82 -4.50
C TYR A 19 -0.14 14.17 -3.87
N ASP A 20 -1.01 14.92 -4.53
CA ASP A 20 -1.46 16.25 -4.14
C ASP A 20 -2.97 16.24 -3.88
N THR A 21 -3.38 16.53 -2.64
CA THR A 21 -4.80 16.50 -2.24
C THR A 21 -5.63 17.63 -2.84
N GLU A 22 -5.00 18.60 -3.52
CA GLU A 22 -5.72 19.63 -4.29
C GLU A 22 -6.14 19.14 -5.69
N LYS A 23 -5.63 17.99 -6.15
CA LYS A 23 -5.92 17.41 -7.47
C LYS A 23 -7.07 16.39 -7.43
N ASN A 24 -7.34 15.75 -8.56
CA ASN A 24 -8.35 14.70 -8.64
C ASN A 24 -7.85 13.39 -8.02
N VAL A 25 -8.79 12.53 -7.63
CA VAL A 25 -8.49 11.12 -7.35
C VAL A 25 -8.02 10.43 -8.62
N VAL A 26 -7.06 9.52 -8.47
CA VAL A 26 -6.50 8.77 -9.60
C VAL A 26 -7.50 7.78 -10.17
N ASP A 27 -7.29 7.39 -11.42
CA ASP A 27 -8.04 6.31 -12.06
C ASP A 27 -7.65 4.92 -11.52
N ALA A 28 -8.46 3.92 -11.87
CA ALA A 28 -8.28 2.54 -11.41
C ALA A 28 -6.93 1.96 -11.87
N GLU A 29 -6.50 2.23 -13.09
CA GLU A 29 -5.23 1.70 -13.62
C GLU A 29 -4.02 2.25 -12.85
N THR A 30 -4.05 3.53 -12.49
CA THR A 30 -3.02 4.15 -11.66
C THR A 30 -3.03 3.56 -10.25
N MET A 31 -4.22 3.35 -9.68
CA MET A 31 -4.35 2.76 -8.34
C MET A 31 -3.85 1.30 -8.31
N ASP A 32 -4.13 0.52 -9.35
CA ASP A 32 -3.63 -0.86 -9.48
C ASP A 32 -2.09 -0.89 -9.46
N LYS A 33 -1.44 0.00 -10.23
CA LYS A 33 0.02 0.13 -10.25
C LYS A 33 0.58 0.56 -8.89
N ARG A 34 -0.09 1.50 -8.20
CA ARG A 34 0.31 1.96 -6.87
C ARG A 34 0.20 0.85 -5.82
N LEU A 35 -0.91 0.10 -5.82
CA LEU A 35 -1.12 -1.04 -4.92
C LEU A 35 -0.08 -2.13 -5.15
N GLU A 36 0.15 -2.53 -6.41
CA GLU A 36 1.16 -3.52 -6.75
C GLU A 36 2.55 -3.08 -6.26
N SER A 37 2.93 -1.83 -6.53
CA SER A 37 4.20 -1.26 -6.12
C SER A 37 4.36 -1.25 -4.60
N TYR A 38 3.34 -0.79 -3.86
CA TYR A 38 3.35 -0.74 -2.40
C TYR A 38 3.51 -2.14 -1.78
N ILE A 39 2.66 -3.10 -2.18
CA ILE A 39 2.69 -4.47 -1.66
C ILE A 39 4.07 -5.10 -1.93
N ARG A 40 4.56 -4.96 -3.17
CA ARG A 40 5.86 -5.50 -3.56
C ARG A 40 7.00 -4.93 -2.71
N GLN A 41 7.01 -3.61 -2.50
CA GLN A 41 8.06 -2.96 -1.73
C GLN A 41 8.01 -3.36 -0.25
N VAL A 42 6.84 -3.37 0.39
CA VAL A 42 6.69 -3.77 1.80
C VAL A 42 7.14 -5.21 2.01
N LEU A 43 6.64 -6.15 1.19
CA LEU A 43 7.01 -7.56 1.31
C LEU A 43 8.50 -7.77 1.02
N THR A 44 9.06 -7.07 0.03
CA THR A 44 10.50 -7.15 -0.28
C THR A 44 11.34 -6.63 0.88
N HIS A 45 10.98 -5.47 1.44
CA HIS A 45 11.67 -4.89 2.57
C HIS A 45 11.65 -5.82 3.79
N CYS A 46 10.49 -6.37 4.15
CA CYS A 46 10.38 -7.30 5.27
C CYS A 46 11.18 -8.58 5.05
N ARG A 47 11.13 -9.16 3.84
CA ARG A 47 11.89 -10.38 3.52
C ARG A 47 13.40 -10.17 3.55
N GLN A 48 13.88 -9.00 3.10
CA GLN A 48 15.30 -8.69 3.04
C GLN A 48 15.88 -8.37 4.42
N ASN A 49 15.17 -7.59 5.23
CA ASN A 49 15.70 -7.07 6.49
C ASN A 49 15.31 -7.94 7.70
N PHE A 50 14.19 -8.65 7.62
CA PHE A 50 13.62 -9.44 8.74
C PHE A 50 13.19 -10.84 8.29
N PRO A 51 14.08 -11.63 7.67
CA PRO A 51 13.74 -12.96 7.16
C PRO A 51 13.25 -13.88 8.28
N GLY A 52 12.13 -14.56 8.06
CA GLY A 52 11.54 -15.50 9.01
C GLY A 52 10.77 -14.88 10.18
N VAL A 53 10.79 -13.54 10.34
CA VAL A 53 10.07 -12.85 11.42
C VAL A 53 8.58 -12.77 11.14
N VAL A 54 8.20 -12.46 9.90
CA VAL A 54 6.79 -12.31 9.51
C VAL A 54 6.27 -13.60 8.90
N TYR A 55 5.35 -14.28 9.60
CA TYR A 55 4.78 -15.56 9.17
C TYR A 55 3.44 -15.43 8.41
N CYS A 56 2.68 -14.35 8.66
CA CYS A 56 1.40 -14.07 8.01
C CYS A 56 1.23 -12.57 7.72
N TRP A 57 0.28 -12.23 6.84
CA TRP A 57 -0.11 -10.87 6.52
C TRP A 57 -1.63 -10.75 6.42
N ASP A 58 -2.17 -9.69 7.03
CA ASP A 58 -3.51 -9.21 6.72
C ASP A 58 -3.41 -8.41 5.42
N VAL A 59 -3.87 -9.00 4.32
CA VAL A 59 -3.70 -8.43 2.97
C VAL A 59 -4.72 -7.33 2.71
N VAL A 60 -5.98 -7.58 3.05
CA VAL A 60 -7.05 -6.57 3.05
C VAL A 60 -7.68 -6.62 4.43
N ASN A 61 -7.82 -5.46 5.03
CA ASN A 61 -8.46 -5.29 6.32
C ASN A 61 -9.70 -4.43 6.13
N GLU A 62 -10.83 -4.95 6.62
CA GLU A 62 -12.15 -4.30 6.68
C GLU A 62 -12.50 -3.47 5.43
#